data_AF-A0A430PYI4-F1
#
_entry.id   AF-A0A430PYI4-F1
#
_cell.length_a   1.000
_cell.length_b   1.000
_cell.length_c   1.000
_cell.angle_alpha   90.00
_cell.angle_beta   90.00
_cell.angle_gamma   90.00
#
_symmetry.space_group_name_H-M   'P 1'
#
loop_
_entity.id
_entity.type
_entity.pdbx_description
1 polymer ?
#
loop_
_entity_poly.entity_id
_entity_poly.type
_entity_poly.pdbx_seq_one_letter_code
_entity_poly.pdbx_strand_id
1 'polypeptide(L)'
;YNKLSRKIREIAEKLKNINENDPWRAEMTELLTAKLHNLGLIPTKRSLMLASKVNASSFCRRRLSVIVMRSKMAETMKAAVTFVEQGHVRVGPDIIRDPAYLVTRFVTDLNLLSYVKFNSKLLFLRCRKLSQRFFSVFISKFAGRSMEDYITWGSRSKIRKRIEDYNGLRDDYDDV
;
A
#
# COMPACT_ATOMS: atom_id res chain seq x y z
N TYR A 1 -7.07 13.75 10.77
CA TYR A 1 -5.86 12.95 11.08
C TYR A 1 -5.23 13.23 12.46
N ASN A 2 -5.14 14.48 12.93
CA ASN A 2 -4.50 14.80 14.23
C ASN A 2 -5.07 14.04 15.45
N LYS A 3 -6.38 13.84 15.52
CA LYS A 3 -7.02 13.06 16.60
C LYS A 3 -6.63 11.58 16.54
N LEU A 4 -6.59 11.00 15.35
CA LEU A 4 -6.22 9.58 15.15
C LEU A 4 -4.75 9.32 15.46
N SER A 5 -3.84 10.20 15.04
CA SER A 5 -2.42 10.08 15.37
C SER A 5 -2.14 10.25 16.86
N ARG A 6 -2.94 11.03 17.59
CA ARG A 6 -2.88 11.09 19.07
C ARG A 6 -3.29 9.76 19.70
N LYS A 7 -4.44 9.19 19.31
CA LYS A 7 -4.91 7.89 19.80
C LYS A 7 -3.89 6.77 19.58
N ILE A 8 -3.24 6.73 18.41
CA ILE A 8 -2.19 5.72 18.12
C ILE A 8 -1.01 5.87 19.09
N ARG A 9 -0.58 7.11 19.35
CA ARG A 9 0.51 7.39 20.29
C ARG A 9 0.13 7.04 21.73
N GLU A 10 -1.08 7.36 22.15
CA GLU A 10 -1.61 6.97 23.47
C GLU A 10 -1.60 5.45 23.66
N ILE A 11 -2.00 4.68 22.64
CA ILE A 11 -1.94 3.21 22.69
C ILE A 11 -0.47 2.74 22.79
N ALA A 12 0.43 3.34 22.00
CA ALA A 12 1.85 2.98 22.05
C ALA A 12 2.49 3.28 23.42
N GLU A 13 2.15 4.41 24.05
CA GLU A 13 2.62 4.73 25.40
C GLU A 13 2.04 3.79 26.47
N LYS A 14 0.76 3.43 26.37
CA LYS A 14 0.17 2.42 27.26
C LYS A 14 0.88 1.07 27.14
N LEU A 15 1.21 0.63 25.93
CA LEU A 15 1.97 -0.61 25.70
C LEU A 15 3.41 -0.54 26.23
N LYS A 16 4.01 0.65 26.26
CA LYS A 16 5.35 0.87 26.81
C LYS A 16 5.38 0.74 28.33
N ASN A 17 4.31 1.12 29.01
CA ASN A 17 4.21 1.09 30.47
C ASN A 17 3.91 -0.31 31.04
N ILE A 18 3.54 -1.28 30.20
CA ILE A 18 3.28 -2.67 30.61
C ILE A 18 4.60 -3.43 30.72
N ASN A 19 4.69 -4.46 31.57
CA ASN A 19 5.92 -5.24 31.73
C ASN A 19 6.34 -5.95 30.44
N GLU A 20 7.64 -6.17 30.26
CA GLU A 20 8.20 -6.78 29.03
C GLU A 20 7.89 -8.27 28.91
N ASN A 21 7.69 -8.95 30.03
CA ASN A 21 7.50 -10.41 30.09
C ASN A 21 6.06 -10.86 29.78
N ASP A 22 5.10 -9.93 29.70
CA ASP A 22 3.70 -10.27 29.48
C ASP A 22 3.45 -10.66 28.00
N PRO A 23 2.94 -11.88 27.72
CA PRO A 23 2.65 -12.30 26.34
C PRO A 23 1.69 -11.37 25.60
N TRP A 24 0.75 -10.76 26.34
CA TRP A 24 -0.22 -9.81 25.80
C TRP A 24 0.44 -8.56 25.20
N ARG A 25 1.53 -8.08 25.81
CA ARG A 25 2.28 -6.93 25.28
C ARG A 25 2.91 -7.28 23.94
N ALA A 26 3.46 -8.48 23.81
CA ALA A 26 4.08 -8.94 22.56
C ALA A 26 3.03 -9.05 21.44
N GLU A 27 1.88 -9.67 21.72
CA GLU A 27 0.80 -9.83 20.74
C GLU A 27 0.22 -8.49 20.28
N MET A 28 -0.09 -7.60 21.22
CA MET A 28 -0.67 -6.29 20.90
C MET A 28 0.33 -5.37 20.19
N THR A 29 1.62 -5.47 20.52
CA THR A 29 2.68 -4.73 19.83
C THR A 29 2.77 -5.18 18.38
N GLU A 30 2.79 -6.49 18.13
CA GLU A 30 2.82 -7.03 16.77
C GLU A 30 1.58 -6.64 15.97
N LEU A 31 0.39 -6.72 16.56
CA LEU A 31 -0.86 -6.32 15.89
C LEU A 31 -0.83 -4.83 15.51
N LEU A 32 -0.39 -3.96 16.43
CA LEU A 32 -0.29 -2.54 16.19
C LEU A 32 0.73 -2.22 15.09
N THR A 33 1.95 -2.75 15.19
CA THR A 33 3.02 -2.50 14.21
C THR A 33 2.67 -3.08 12.85
N ALA A 34 2.04 -4.26 12.78
CA ALA A 34 1.54 -4.85 11.56
C ALA A 34 0.48 -3.96 10.90
N LYS A 35 -0.52 -3.48 11.66
CA LYS A 35 -1.57 -2.61 11.12
C LYS A 35 -1.00 -1.29 10.61
N LEU A 36 -0.11 -0.64 11.36
CA LEU A 36 0.51 0.63 10.96
C LEU A 36 1.41 0.47 9.72
N HIS A 37 2.12 -0.66 9.61
CA HIS A 37 2.91 -1.00 8.43
C HIS A 37 2.02 -1.28 7.20
N ASN A 38 0.92 -2.00 7.36
CA ASN A 38 -0.01 -2.29 6.26
C ASN A 38 -0.69 -1.01 5.73
N LEU A 39 -1.02 -0.07 6.62
CA LEU A 39 -1.49 1.27 6.23
C LEU A 39 -0.39 2.14 5.59
N GLY A 40 0.88 1.74 5.69
CA GLY A 40 2.02 2.47 5.14
C GLY A 40 2.45 3.69 5.96
N LEU A 41 2.03 3.79 7.22
CA LEU A 41 2.40 4.88 8.12
C LEU A 41 3.82 4.71 8.68
N ILE A 42 4.27 3.46 8.78
CA ILE A 42 5.59 3.06 9.26
C ILE A 42 6.29 2.19 8.21
N PRO A 43 7.61 2.36 7.97
CA PRO A 43 8.34 1.55 6.99
C PRO A 43 8.70 0.14 7.46
N THR A 44 8.87 -0.11 8.76
CA THR A 44 9.30 -1.41 9.33
C THR A 44 8.48 -1.78 10.57
N LYS A 45 8.29 -3.09 10.82
CA LYS A 45 7.51 -3.60 11.97
C LYS A 45 8.32 -3.77 13.26
N ARG A 46 9.64 -3.58 13.19
CA ARG A 46 10.59 -4.01 14.23
C ARG A 46 10.52 -3.23 15.54
N SER A 47 10.00 -2.00 15.52
CA SER A 47 10.10 -1.12 16.69
C SER A 47 8.80 -0.38 16.98
N LEU A 48 8.38 -0.48 18.25
CA LEU A 48 7.27 0.30 18.81
C LEU A 48 7.58 1.80 18.84
N MET A 49 8.87 2.19 18.87
CA MET A 49 9.32 3.58 18.81
C MET A 49 8.84 4.34 17.56
N LEU A 50 8.64 3.64 16.44
CA LEU A 50 8.11 4.26 15.23
C LEU A 50 6.63 4.61 15.38
N ALA A 51 5.88 3.87 16.19
CA ALA A 51 4.47 4.12 16.46
C ALA A 51 4.25 5.39 17.29
N SER A 52 5.10 5.67 18.28
CA SER A 52 5.04 6.91 19.07
C SER A 52 5.39 8.16 18.26
N LYS A 53 6.12 8.02 17.15
CA LYS A 53 6.46 9.11 16.23
C LYS A 53 5.42 9.37 15.14
N VAL A 54 4.34 8.58 15.05
CA VAL A 54 3.33 8.75 14.00
C VAL A 54 2.63 10.11 14.12
N ASN A 55 2.68 10.89 13.04
CA ASN A 55 2.07 12.21 12.93
C ASN A 55 0.97 12.24 11.86
N ALA A 56 0.21 13.33 11.81
CA ALA A 56 -0.83 13.49 10.78
C ALA A 56 -0.24 13.56 9.36
N SER A 57 0.99 14.06 9.22
CA SER A 57 1.69 14.12 7.93
C SER A 57 1.92 12.74 7.32
N SER A 58 2.15 11.70 8.14
CA SER A 58 2.21 10.32 7.65
C SER A 58 0.92 9.89 6.96
N PHE A 59 -0.25 10.30 7.44
CA PHE A 59 -1.52 10.02 6.77
C PHE A 59 -1.67 10.83 5.49
N CYS A 60 -1.32 12.12 5.50
CA CYS A 60 -1.43 12.97 4.32
C CYS A 60 -0.58 12.44 3.15
N ARG A 61 0.61 11.89 3.44
CA ARG A 61 1.48 11.27 2.43
C ARG A 61 0.90 10.01 1.79
N ARG A 62 -0.10 9.39 2.42
CA ARG A 62 -0.79 8.18 1.93
C ARG A 62 -2.10 8.47 1.20
N ARG A 63 -2.47 9.75 1.06
CA ARG A 63 -3.64 10.15 0.27
C ARG A 63 -3.36 9.94 -1.21
N LEU A 64 -4.39 9.54 -1.95
CA LEU A 64 -4.32 9.22 -3.38
C LEU A 64 -3.67 10.35 -4.19
N SER A 65 -4.08 11.60 -3.98
CA SER A 65 -3.52 12.77 -4.67
C SER A 65 -2.00 12.93 -4.46
N VAL A 66 -1.50 12.71 -3.25
CA VAL A 66 -0.06 12.79 -2.96
C VAL A 66 0.68 11.63 -3.62
N ILE A 67 0.09 10.43 -3.64
CA ILE A 67 0.70 9.26 -4.26
C ILE A 67 0.76 9.41 -5.78
N VAL A 68 -0.30 9.90 -6.42
CA VAL A 68 -0.33 10.20 -7.86
C VAL A 68 0.80 11.17 -8.26
N MET A 69 1.03 12.21 -7.45
CA MET A 69 2.16 13.12 -7.67
C MET A 69 3.52 12.42 -7.47
N ARG A 70 3.66 11.59 -6.43
CA ARG A 70 4.90 10.84 -6.16
C ARG A 70 5.23 9.81 -7.24
N SER A 71 4.21 9.20 -7.85
CA SER A 71 4.34 8.27 -8.98
C SER A 71 4.57 8.98 -10.32
N LYS A 72 4.79 10.30 -10.31
CA LYS A 72 5.06 11.13 -11.51
C LYS A 72 3.95 11.11 -12.57
N MET A 73 2.73 10.72 -12.20
CA MET A 73 1.55 10.82 -13.06
C MET A 73 1.04 12.26 -13.15
N ALA A 74 1.29 13.07 -12.12
CA ALA A 74 0.99 14.49 -12.08
C ALA A 74 2.20 15.27 -11.57
N GLU A 75 2.46 16.43 -12.17
CA GLU A 75 3.59 17.29 -11.79
C GLU A 75 3.33 18.07 -10.51
N THR A 76 2.08 18.52 -10.32
CA THR A 76 1.69 19.35 -9.18
C THR A 76 0.57 18.71 -8.37
N MET A 77 0.50 19.05 -7.07
CA MET A 77 -0.58 18.60 -6.18
C MET A 77 -1.96 19.06 -6.66
N LYS A 78 -2.07 20.26 -7.24
CA LYS A 78 -3.33 20.78 -7.77
C LYS A 78 -3.82 19.96 -8.96
N ALA A 79 -2.93 19.67 -9.91
CA ALA A 79 -3.24 18.82 -11.06
C ALA A 79 -3.66 17.41 -10.61
N ALA A 80 -2.94 16.82 -9.65
CA ALA A 80 -3.28 15.50 -9.10
C ALA A 80 -4.69 15.46 -8.52
N VAL A 81 -5.10 16.48 -7.77
CA VAL A 81 -6.47 16.58 -7.22
C VAL A 81 -7.49 16.68 -8.34
N THR A 82 -7.28 17.55 -9.34
CA THR A 82 -8.22 17.70 -10.46
C THR A 82 -8.38 16.41 -11.28
N PHE A 83 -7.29 15.65 -11.48
CA PHE A 83 -7.35 14.39 -12.22
C PHE A 83 -8.13 13.31 -11.47
N VAL A 84 -8.01 13.27 -10.14
CA VAL A 84 -8.78 12.34 -9.30
C VAL A 84 -10.25 12.75 -9.28
N GLU A 85 -10.57 14.02 -9.08
CA GLU A 85 -11.96 14.52 -9.04
C GLU A 85 -12.70 14.30 -10.37
N GLN A 86 -12.00 14.46 -11.50
CA GLN A 86 -12.52 14.15 -12.83
C GLN A 86 -12.70 12.65 -13.09
N GLY A 87 -12.18 11.77 -12.22
CA GLY A 87 -12.28 10.33 -12.37
C GLY A 87 -11.32 9.75 -13.41
N HIS A 88 -10.17 10.38 -13.65
CA HIS A 88 -9.15 9.87 -14.56
C HIS A 88 -8.26 8.81 -13.93
N VAL A 89 -8.22 8.72 -12.60
CA VAL A 89 -7.36 7.79 -11.84
C VAL A 89 -8.20 6.61 -11.32
N ARG A 90 -7.67 5.40 -11.50
CA ARG A 90 -8.23 4.18 -10.89
C ARG A 90 -7.17 3.48 -10.03
N VAL A 91 -7.64 2.74 -9.04
CA VAL A 91 -6.79 1.90 -8.18
C VAL A 91 -7.30 0.47 -8.32
N GLY A 92 -6.53 -0.37 -9.01
CA GLY A 92 -7.01 -1.69 -9.41
C GLY A 92 -8.19 -1.58 -10.38
N PRO A 93 -9.33 -2.26 -10.13
CA PRO A 93 -10.50 -2.21 -11.02
C PRO A 93 -11.33 -0.92 -10.85
N ASP A 94 -11.26 -0.27 -9.69
CA ASP A 94 -12.21 0.79 -9.32
C ASP A 94 -11.69 2.19 -9.63
N ILE A 95 -12.56 3.02 -10.21
CA ILE A 95 -12.29 4.44 -10.46
C ILE A 95 -12.60 5.22 -9.17
N ILE A 96 -11.60 5.94 -8.67
CA ILE A 96 -11.72 6.70 -7.42
C ILE A 96 -11.86 8.18 -7.72
N ARG A 97 -12.90 8.80 -7.15
CA ARG A 97 -13.17 10.24 -7.30
C ARG A 97 -12.77 11.07 -6.08
N ASP A 98 -12.54 10.44 -4.93
CA ASP A 98 -12.15 11.13 -3.70
C ASP A 98 -10.61 11.30 -3.61
N PRO A 99 -10.08 12.54 -3.64
CA PRO A 99 -8.65 12.79 -3.48
C PRO A 99 -8.13 12.45 -2.07
N ALA A 100 -9.03 12.33 -1.08
CA ALA A 100 -8.72 11.96 0.29
C ALA A 100 -8.59 10.45 0.51
N TYR A 101 -8.86 9.62 -0.50
CA TYR A 101 -8.75 8.17 -0.43
C TYR A 101 -7.36 7.74 0.07
N LEU A 102 -7.32 6.86 1.07
CA LEU A 102 -6.08 6.39 1.68
C LEU A 102 -5.63 5.09 1.02
N VAL A 103 -4.48 5.12 0.35
CA VAL A 103 -3.94 3.93 -0.32
C VAL A 103 -3.07 3.15 0.66
N THR A 104 -3.34 1.86 0.85
CA THR A 104 -2.59 0.96 1.72
C THR A 104 -1.40 0.32 1.00
N ARG A 105 -0.43 -0.21 1.75
CA ARG A 105 0.76 -0.88 1.19
C ARG A 105 0.54 -2.32 0.78
N PHE A 106 -0.50 -2.93 1.30
CA PHE A 106 -0.89 -4.28 0.93
C PHE A 106 -2.39 -4.26 0.75
N VAL A 107 -2.88 -5.03 -0.22
CA VAL A 107 -4.27 -5.45 -0.20
C VAL A 107 -4.41 -6.28 1.07
N THR A 108 -5.12 -5.75 2.05
CA THR A 108 -5.52 -6.55 3.19
C THR A 108 -6.54 -7.54 2.63
N ASP A 109 -6.07 -8.73 2.28
CA ASP A 109 -6.86 -9.95 2.18
C ASP A 109 -7.42 -10.30 3.57
N LEU A 110 -8.21 -9.39 4.16
CA LEU A 110 -8.94 -9.64 5.40
C LEU A 110 -10.10 -10.62 5.17
N ASN A 111 -10.34 -11.04 3.92
CA ASN A 111 -11.24 -12.15 3.59
C ASN A 111 -10.53 -13.47 3.22
N LEU A 112 -9.19 -13.52 3.20
CA LEU A 112 -8.46 -14.75 2.84
C LEU A 112 -7.72 -15.38 4.05
N LEU A 113 -7.65 -14.68 5.18
CA LEU A 113 -7.15 -15.23 6.45
C LEU A 113 -8.16 -16.11 7.22
N SER A 114 -9.41 -16.20 6.76
CA SER A 114 -10.30 -17.31 7.13
C SER A 114 -10.08 -18.57 6.28
N TYR A 115 -9.29 -18.51 5.19
CA TYR A 115 -9.12 -19.63 4.24
C TYR A 115 -7.77 -20.38 4.34
N VAL A 116 -6.77 -19.85 5.05
CA VAL A 116 -5.47 -20.54 5.21
C VAL A 116 -5.11 -20.68 6.69
N LYS A 117 -6.06 -21.23 7.45
CA LYS A 117 -5.75 -22.02 8.64
C LYS A 117 -5.82 -23.50 8.25
N PHE A 118 -4.99 -23.90 7.27
CA PHE A 118 -4.84 -25.30 6.89
C PHE A 118 -3.36 -25.69 6.87
N ASN A 119 -2.99 -26.39 7.94
CA ASN A 119 -1.90 -27.36 8.06
C ASN A 119 -0.56 -27.05 7.38
N SER A 120 0.34 -26.56 8.22
CA SER A 120 1.77 -26.87 8.22
C SER A 120 2.05 -28.36 7.95
N LYS A 121 2.38 -28.72 6.69
CA LYS A 121 3.31 -29.81 6.33
C LYS A 121 3.62 -30.01 4.83
N LEU A 122 3.08 -29.23 3.88
CA LEU A 122 3.19 -29.59 2.46
C LEU A 122 3.78 -28.53 1.51
N LEU A 123 4.89 -27.89 1.88
CA LEU A 123 5.60 -27.01 0.94
C LEU A 123 7.13 -27.11 1.04
N PHE A 124 7.65 -28.29 1.39
CA PHE A 124 9.09 -28.53 1.52
C PHE A 124 9.68 -29.55 0.52
N LEU A 125 8.90 -30.06 -0.45
CA LEU A 125 9.37 -31.17 -1.29
C LEU A 125 9.17 -31.02 -2.79
N ARG A 126 9.46 -29.84 -3.38
CA ARG A 126 9.63 -29.77 -4.85
C ARG A 126 10.36 -28.53 -5.35
N CYS A 127 11.66 -28.43 -5.05
CA CYS A 127 12.60 -27.69 -5.93
C CYS A 127 14.05 -27.89 -5.46
N ARG A 128 14.63 -29.07 -5.72
CA ARG A 128 16.09 -29.20 -5.86
C ARG A 128 16.40 -29.07 -7.35
N LYS A 129 17.26 -28.11 -7.69
CA LYS A 129 17.73 -27.68 -9.03
C LYS A 129 16.86 -26.64 -9.74
N LEU A 130 16.94 -25.40 -9.27
CA LEU A 130 16.92 -24.25 -10.19
C LEU A 130 18.12 -23.37 -9.86
N SER A 131 18.92 -23.09 -10.88
CA SER A 131 20.15 -22.31 -10.86
C SER A 131 20.01 -21.00 -10.06
N GLN A 132 21.03 -20.66 -9.26
CA GLN A 132 21.10 -19.48 -8.39
C GLN A 132 20.89 -18.13 -9.12
N ARG A 133 20.88 -18.09 -10.46
CA ARG A 133 20.59 -16.88 -11.24
C ARG A 133 19.09 -16.56 -11.41
N PHE A 134 18.18 -17.51 -11.17
CA PHE A 134 16.73 -17.23 -11.20
C PHE A 134 16.18 -16.73 -9.86
N PHE A 135 16.94 -16.89 -8.78
CA PHE A 135 16.49 -16.52 -7.43
C PHE A 135 16.37 -14.99 -7.24
N SER A 136 17.20 -14.19 -7.92
CA SER A 136 17.14 -12.72 -7.85
C SER A 136 15.89 -12.13 -8.53
N VAL A 137 15.47 -12.72 -9.67
CA VAL A 137 14.28 -12.26 -10.42
C VAL A 137 12.98 -12.78 -9.79
N PHE A 138 13.02 -13.94 -9.11
CA PHE A 138 11.85 -14.48 -8.43
C PHE A 138 11.59 -13.79 -7.08
N ILE A 139 12.64 -13.39 -6.35
CA ILE A 139 12.49 -12.61 -5.11
C ILE A 139 11.95 -11.19 -5.40
N SER A 140 12.30 -10.56 -6.53
CA SER A 140 11.75 -9.25 -6.89
C SER A 140 10.28 -9.30 -7.32
N LYS A 141 9.79 -10.46 -7.80
CA LYS A 141 8.38 -10.66 -8.20
C LYS A 141 7.47 -11.12 -7.05
N PHE A 142 8.06 -11.51 -5.92
CA PHE A 142 7.36 -11.91 -4.68
C PHE A 142 7.55 -10.92 -3.52
N ALA A 143 8.02 -9.71 -3.81
CA ALA A 143 7.76 -8.58 -2.92
C ALA A 143 6.28 -8.23 -3.09
N GLY A 144 5.45 -8.51 -2.08
CA GLY A 144 4.01 -8.29 -2.14
C GLY A 144 3.69 -6.91 -2.73
N ARG A 145 3.01 -6.90 -3.88
CA ARG A 145 2.72 -5.68 -4.63
C ARG A 145 1.87 -4.74 -3.79
N SER A 146 2.27 -3.48 -3.75
CA SER A 146 1.53 -2.46 -3.01
C SER A 146 0.27 -2.08 -3.78
N MET A 147 -0.78 -1.64 -3.08
CA MET A 147 -1.94 -1.06 -3.77
C MET A 147 -1.54 0.16 -4.61
N GLU A 148 -0.40 0.78 -4.28
CA GLU A 148 0.27 1.82 -5.06
C GLU A 148 0.65 1.38 -6.48
N ASP A 149 1.02 0.11 -6.66
CA ASP A 149 1.45 -0.43 -7.96
C ASP A 149 0.27 -0.60 -8.93
N TYR A 150 -0.95 -0.63 -8.40
CA TYR A 150 -2.19 -0.76 -9.16
C TYR A 150 -2.83 0.59 -9.49
N ILE A 151 -2.16 1.71 -9.17
CA ILE A 151 -2.63 3.05 -9.54
C ILE A 151 -2.34 3.27 -11.02
N THR A 152 -3.40 3.39 -11.82
CA THR A 152 -3.29 3.61 -13.27
C THR A 152 -4.33 4.63 -13.75
N TRP A 153 -4.16 5.13 -14.97
CA TRP A 153 -5.21 5.89 -15.62
C TRP A 153 -6.39 4.99 -15.97
N GLY A 154 -7.61 5.51 -15.83
CA GLY A 154 -8.81 4.83 -16.33
C GLY A 154 -8.75 4.66 -17.84
N SER A 155 -9.28 3.55 -18.36
CA SER A 155 -9.17 3.17 -19.78
C SER A 155 -9.70 4.26 -20.72
N ARG A 156 -10.80 4.93 -20.36
CA ARG A 156 -11.42 6.00 -21.18
C ARG A 156 -10.85 7.40 -20.91
N SER A 157 -9.76 7.51 -20.15
CA SER A 157 -9.19 8.81 -19.80
C SER A 157 -8.57 9.49 -21.01
N LYS A 158 -8.95 10.75 -21.27
CA LYS A 158 -8.32 11.59 -22.31
C LYS A 158 -6.83 11.81 -22.04
N ILE A 159 -6.41 11.81 -20.78
CA ILE A 159 -5.01 11.96 -20.38
C ILE A 159 -4.20 10.74 -20.81
N ARG A 160 -4.76 9.53 -20.64
CA ARG A 160 -4.12 8.29 -21.08
C ARG A 160 -3.90 8.30 -22.59
N LYS A 161 -4.94 8.64 -23.36
CA LYS A 161 -4.85 8.74 -24.84
C LYS A 161 -3.76 9.70 -25.27
N ARG A 162 -3.68 10.89 -24.66
CA ARG A 162 -2.64 11.89 -24.95
C ARG A 162 -1.22 11.37 -24.64
N ILE A 163 -1.05 10.60 -23.56
CA ILE A 163 0.24 9.99 -23.22
C ILE A 163 0.63 8.91 -24.24
N GLU A 164 -0.32 8.10 -24.68
CA GLU A 164 -0.12 7.05 -25.68
C GLU A 164 0.20 7.64 -27.05
N ASP A 165 -0.50 8.70 -27.45
CA ASP A 165 -0.23 9.49 -28.66
C ASP A 165 1.21 10.04 -28.64
N TYR A 166 1.63 10.64 -27.52
CA TYR A 166 2.97 11.17 -27.36
C TYR A 166 4.06 10.09 -27.47
N ASN A 167 3.78 8.90 -26.95
CA ASN A 167 4.70 7.76 -27.03
C ASN A 167 4.63 7.01 -28.37
N GLY A 168 3.70 7.36 -29.27
CA GLY A 168 3.48 6.64 -30.52
C GLY A 168 2.95 5.21 -30.34
N LEU A 169 2.31 4.92 -29.20
CA LEU A 169 1.78 3.61 -28.84
C LEU A 169 0.26 3.49 -29.03
N ARG A 170 -0.37 4.51 -29.60
CA ARG A 170 -1.82 4.60 -29.69
C ARG A 170 -2.34 3.68 -30.79
N ASP A 171 -3.12 2.69 -30.38
CA ASP A 171 -3.86 1.79 -31.25
C ASP A 171 -5.33 2.22 -31.27
N ASP A 172 -5.95 2.29 -32.46
CA ASP A 172 -7.28 2.88 -32.66
C ASP A 172 -8.44 1.93 -32.29
N TYR A 173 -8.15 0.65 -32.02
CA TYR A 173 -9.14 -0.33 -31.55
C TYR A 173 -9.73 -0.03 -30.15
N ASP A 174 -8.99 0.64 -29.26
CA ASP A 174 -9.41 0.91 -27.87
C ASP A 174 -10.38 2.10 -27.72
N ASP A 175 -10.68 2.79 -28.83
CA ASP A 175 -11.52 4.01 -28.83
C ASP A 175 -13.03 3.74 -29.06
N VAL A 176 -13.43 2.49 -29.33
CA VAL A 176 -14.80 2.06 -29.67
C VAL A 176 -15.62 1.64 -28.44
#